data_AF-A0A971AII3-F1
#
_entry.id   AF-A0A971AII3-F1
#
_cell.length_a   1.000
_cell.length_b   1.000
_cell.length_c   1.000
_cell.angle_alpha   90.00
_cell.angle_beta   90.00
_cell.angle_gamma   90.00
#
_symmetry.space_group_name_H-M   'P 1'
#
loop_
_entity.id
_entity.type
_entity.pdbx_description
1 polymer ?
#
loop_
_entity_poly.entity_id
_entity_poly.type
_entity_poly.pdbx_seq_one_letter_code
_entity_poly.pdbx_strand_id
1 'polypeptide(L)'
;MGQGSGIIRVWNKGIVNGWIAGMHFTGKAGVFAPLEITDNRDGVVAISSNYQGDELVTCSVDYRKLRECRSRAEYYGDSNPAFEGEYVRETYRI
;
A
#
# COMPACT_ATOMS: atom_id res chain seq x y z
N MET A 1 -25.13 -14.73 -8.96
CA MET A 1 -23.93 -14.62 -8.11
C MET A 1 -23.03 -13.52 -8.68
N GLY A 2 -23.09 -12.31 -8.11
CA GLY A 2 -22.31 -11.16 -8.59
C GLY A 2 -20.85 -11.24 -8.12
N GLN A 3 -19.91 -11.07 -9.05
CA GLN A 3 -18.49 -10.88 -8.74
C GLN A 3 -18.34 -9.51 -8.06
N GLY A 4 -17.98 -9.50 -6.78
CA GLY A 4 -17.73 -8.27 -6.05
C GLY A 4 -16.33 -7.74 -6.36
N SER A 5 -16.12 -7.22 -7.57
CA SER A 5 -14.91 -6.46 -7.91
C SER A 5 -15.14 -5.00 -7.54
N GLY A 6 -14.35 -4.45 -6.61
CA GLY A 6 -14.30 -3.00 -6.44
C GLY A 6 -13.05 -2.46 -7.16
N ILE A 7 -13.22 -1.34 -7.83
CA ILE A 7 -12.11 -0.63 -8.46
C ILE A 7 -11.53 0.30 -7.40
N ILE A 8 -10.29 0.06 -6.97
CA ILE A 8 -9.56 1.03 -6.17
C ILE A 8 -8.97 2.04 -7.15
N ARG A 9 -9.58 3.24 -7.18
CA ARG A 9 -9.01 4.39 -7.88
C ARG A 9 -8.10 5.12 -6.91
N VAL A 10 -6.80 4.86 -6.96
CA VAL A 10 -5.83 5.70 -6.26
C VAL A 10 -5.57 6.93 -7.12
N TRP A 11 -6.24 8.04 -6.78
CA TRP A 11 -5.89 9.34 -7.32
C TRP A 11 -4.63 9.83 -6.59
N ASN A 12 -3.54 10.06 -7.31
CA ASN A 12 -2.29 10.56 -6.76
C ASN A 12 -2.43 12.05 -6.37
N LYS A 13 -3.21 12.35 -5.34
CA LYS A 13 -3.41 13.73 -4.85
C LYS A 13 -2.37 14.13 -3.78
N GLY A 14 -1.44 13.24 -3.40
CA GLY A 14 -0.57 13.46 -2.24
C GLY A 14 0.90 13.06 -2.39
N ILE A 15 1.30 12.35 -3.45
CA ILE A 15 2.72 12.09 -3.71
C ILE A 15 3.22 13.14 -4.67
N VAL A 16 4.03 14.07 -4.15
CA VAL A 16 4.75 15.05 -4.95
C VAL A 16 5.90 14.34 -5.64
N ASN A 17 5.94 14.39 -6.96
CA ASN A 17 6.98 13.80 -7.80
C ASN A 17 7.63 14.90 -8.64
N GLY A 18 8.93 14.81 -8.92
CA GLY A 18 9.65 15.83 -9.70
C GLY A 18 10.34 16.88 -8.83
N TRP A 19 10.63 18.05 -9.39
CA TRP A 19 11.47 19.06 -8.76
C TRP A 19 10.66 20.16 -8.09
N ILE A 20 10.91 20.41 -6.80
CA ILE A 20 10.39 21.58 -6.07
C ILE A 20 11.54 22.23 -5.30
N ALA A 21 11.76 23.52 -5.51
CA ALA A 21 12.76 24.32 -4.79
C ALA A 21 14.17 23.68 -4.74
N GLY A 22 14.60 23.03 -5.82
CA GLY A 22 15.90 22.36 -5.91
C GLY A 22 15.97 20.96 -5.28
N MET A 23 14.86 20.45 -4.74
CA MET A 23 14.72 19.08 -4.25
C MET A 23 14.05 18.20 -5.30
N HIS A 24 14.60 17.01 -5.56
CA HIS A 24 14.03 16.04 -6.49
C HIS A 24 13.29 14.94 -5.73
N PHE A 25 11.97 14.92 -5.88
CA PHE A 25 11.10 13.92 -5.30
C PHE A 25 10.96 12.75 -6.28
N THR A 26 11.41 11.56 -5.87
CA THR A 26 11.47 10.35 -6.71
C THR A 26 10.31 9.38 -6.42
N GLY A 27 9.19 9.89 -5.91
CA GLY A 27 8.03 9.08 -5.58
C GLY A 27 7.47 8.35 -6.80
N LYS A 28 6.92 7.16 -6.57
CA LYS A 28 6.05 6.45 -7.52
C LYS A 28 4.71 6.16 -6.87
N ALA A 29 3.64 6.39 -7.61
CA ALA A 29 2.33 5.94 -7.19
C ALA A 29 2.23 4.43 -7.45
N GLY A 30 1.69 3.67 -6.52
CA GLY A 30 1.56 2.22 -6.68
C GLY A 30 0.45 1.64 -5.82
N VAL A 31 -0.09 0.53 -6.28
CA VAL A 31 -1.01 -0.33 -5.53
C VAL A 31 -0.32 -1.65 -5.29
N PHE A 32 -0.24 -2.02 -4.01
CA PHE A 32 0.41 -3.24 -3.54
C PHE A 32 -0.60 -4.15 -2.85
N ALA A 33 -0.35 -5.45 -2.90
CA ALA A 33 -1.17 -6.48 -2.27
C ALA A 33 -0.27 -7.59 -1.71
N PRO A 34 -0.80 -8.48 -0.84
CA PRO A 34 -0.05 -9.64 -0.37
C PRO A 34 0.54 -10.47 -1.52
N LEU A 35 1.76 -10.96 -1.34
CA LEU A 35 2.52 -11.68 -2.37
C LEU A 35 1.70 -12.86 -2.94
N GLU A 36 0.98 -13.56 -2.07
CA GLU A 36 0.19 -14.76 -2.36
C GLU A 36 -0.94 -14.51 -3.36
N ILE A 37 -1.37 -13.26 -3.53
CA ILE A 37 -2.49 -12.89 -4.40
C ILE A 37 -2.09 -12.00 -5.58
N THR A 38 -0.79 -11.70 -5.73
CA THR A 38 -0.25 -11.01 -6.91
C THR A 38 0.23 -12.00 -7.95
N ASP A 39 0.01 -11.70 -9.23
CA ASP A 39 0.30 -12.63 -10.33
C ASP A 39 1.77 -13.05 -10.37
N ASN A 40 2.67 -12.09 -10.12
CA ASN A 40 4.12 -12.31 -10.11
C ASN A 40 4.68 -12.69 -8.73
N ARG A 41 3.84 -12.72 -7.69
CA ARG A 41 4.26 -12.89 -6.28
C ARG A 41 5.31 -11.89 -5.81
N ASP A 42 5.25 -10.67 -6.35
CA ASP A 42 6.14 -9.55 -6.03
C ASP A 42 5.44 -8.46 -5.20
N GLY A 43 4.14 -8.62 -4.96
CA GLY A 43 3.33 -7.67 -4.20
C GLY A 43 2.91 -6.43 -5.01
N VAL A 44 3.29 -6.34 -6.29
CA VAL A 44 2.97 -5.20 -7.17
C VAL A 44 1.70 -5.52 -7.97
N VAL A 45 0.64 -4.73 -7.78
CA VAL A 45 -0.59 -4.83 -8.59
C VAL A 45 -0.59 -3.82 -9.72
N ALA A 46 -0.13 -2.60 -9.42
CA ALA A 46 0.09 -1.54 -10.40
C ALA A 46 1.11 -0.54 -9.85
N ILE A 47 1.93 0.04 -10.72
CA ILE A 47 2.89 1.08 -10.33
C ILE A 47 3.04 2.08 -11.46
N SER A 48 3.29 3.34 -11.12
CA SER A 48 3.54 4.38 -12.11
C SER A 48 4.79 4.03 -12.93
N SER A 49 4.69 4.23 -14.23
CA SER A 49 5.80 3.98 -15.15
C SER A 49 6.92 4.99 -14.89
N ASN A 50 6.53 6.25 -14.62
CA ASN A 50 7.44 7.36 -14.47
C ASN A 50 7.60 7.78 -13.00
N TYR A 51 8.77 8.37 -12.71
CA TYR A 51 9.11 8.96 -11.41
C TYR A 51 8.79 10.48 -11.37
N GLN A 52 8.22 11.01 -12.45
CA GLN A 52 7.94 12.44 -12.64
C GLN A 52 6.66 12.62 -13.46
N GLY A 53 6.01 13.78 -13.27
CA GLY A 53 4.81 14.17 -13.99
C GLY A 53 3.52 13.58 -13.41
N ASP A 54 2.42 13.92 -14.07
CA ASP A 54 1.08 13.51 -13.66
C ASP A 54 0.73 12.15 -14.27
N GLU A 55 0.49 11.15 -13.41
CA GLU A 55 0.10 9.80 -13.81
C GLU A 55 -1.02 9.29 -12.91
N LEU A 56 -2.02 8.64 -13.51
CA LEU A 56 -3.12 7.99 -12.79
C LEU A 56 -2.90 6.48 -12.81
N VAL A 57 -2.63 5.91 -11.64
CA VAL A 57 -2.48 4.47 -11.45
C VAL A 57 -3.81 3.89 -10.96
N THR A 58 -4.34 2.90 -11.67
CA THR A 58 -5.59 2.22 -11.28
C THR A 58 -5.42 0.71 -11.39
N CYS A 59 -6.14 -0.03 -10.55
CA CYS A 59 -6.25 -1.47 -10.68
C CYS A 59 -7.60 -1.96 -10.12
N SER A 60 -7.95 -3.19 -10.46
CA SER A 60 -9.06 -3.90 -9.82
C SER A 60 -8.50 -4.79 -8.73
N VAL A 61 -9.15 -4.79 -7.57
CA VAL A 61 -8.72 -5.63 -6.45
C VAL A 61 -9.87 -6.51 -5.99
N ASP A 62 -9.58 -7.79 -5.79
CA ASP A 62 -10.54 -8.76 -5.27
C ASP A 62 -10.50 -8.74 -3.73
N TYR A 63 -11.50 -8.09 -3.14
CA TYR A 63 -11.63 -7.98 -1.68
C TYR A 63 -11.85 -9.31 -0.98
N ARG A 64 -12.41 -10.31 -1.68
CA ARG A 64 -12.63 -11.64 -1.09
C ARG A 64 -11.28 -12.32 -0.90
N LYS A 65 -10.43 -12.31 -1.93
CA LYS A 65 -9.05 -12.81 -1.86
C LYS A 65 -8.23 -12.09 -0.81
N LEU A 66 -8.37 -10.76 -0.68
CA LEU A 66 -7.71 -9.99 0.38
C LEU A 66 -8.14 -10.46 1.77
N ARG A 67 -9.44 -10.64 2.00
CA ARG A 67 -9.97 -11.10 3.29
C ARG A 67 -9.52 -12.52 3.61
N GLU A 68 -9.53 -13.41 2.63
CA GLU A 68 -9.02 -14.78 2.76
C GLU A 68 -7.52 -14.79 3.09
N CYS A 69 -6.72 -14.00 2.36
CA CYS A 69 -5.30 -13.85 2.62
C CYS A 69 -5.04 -13.34 4.04
N ARG A 70 -5.77 -12.31 4.48
CA ARG A 70 -5.68 -11.78 5.83
C ARG A 70 -6.01 -12.83 6.89
N SER A 71 -7.05 -13.64 6.69
CA SER A 71 -7.46 -14.67 7.65
C SER A 71 -6.44 -15.80 7.83
N ARG A 72 -5.52 -15.97 6.87
CA ARG A 72 -4.45 -16.98 6.90
C ARG A 72 -3.08 -16.40 7.26
N ALA A 73 -2.99 -15.08 7.45
CA ALA A 73 -1.71 -14.47 7.78
C ALA A 73 -1.30 -14.87 9.20
N GLU A 74 -0.04 -15.27 9.35
CA GLU A 74 0.52 -15.83 10.59
C GLU A 74 0.26 -14.94 11.81
N TYR A 75 0.49 -13.64 11.66
CA TYR A 75 0.35 -12.64 12.73
C TYR A 75 -1.01 -11.93 12.72
N TYR A 76 -2.04 -12.50 12.07
CA TYR A 76 -3.34 -11.84 12.00
C TYR A 76 -4.01 -11.80 13.38
N GLY A 77 -4.07 -10.59 13.96
CA GLY A 77 -4.67 -10.36 15.28
C GLY A 77 -3.65 -10.38 16.41
N ASP A 78 -2.39 -10.71 16.13
CA ASP A 78 -1.30 -10.59 17.10
C ASP A 78 -1.05 -9.11 17.41
N SER A 79 -0.84 -8.81 18.68
CA SER A 79 -0.49 -7.48 19.18
C SER A 79 0.49 -7.62 20.32
N ASN A 80 1.35 -6.62 20.52
CA ASN A 80 2.23 -6.57 21.68
C ASN A 80 2.12 -5.20 22.36
N PRO A 81 1.06 -4.99 23.18
CA PRO A 81 0.80 -3.69 23.78
C PRO A 81 1.93 -3.19 24.69
N ALA A 82 2.68 -4.10 25.33
CA ALA A 82 3.81 -3.75 26.17
C ALA A 82 4.95 -3.13 25.34
N PHE A 83 5.35 -3.80 24.26
CA PHE A 83 6.36 -3.30 23.33
C PHE A 83 5.90 -2.00 22.66
N GLU A 84 4.67 -1.96 22.15
CA GLU A 84 4.13 -0.77 21.49
C GLU A 84 4.09 0.44 22.44
N GLY A 85 3.69 0.23 23.69
CA GLY A 85 3.68 1.27 24.72
C GLY A 85 5.08 1.76 25.08
N GLU A 86 6.06 0.86 25.22
CA GLU A 86 7.46 1.23 25.43
C GLU A 86 8.03 2.01 24.25
N TYR A 87 7.86 1.51 23.02
CA TYR A 87 8.32 2.15 21.79
C TYR A 87 7.76 3.56 21.62
N VAL A 88 6.47 3.77 21.91
CA VAL A 88 5.83 5.09 21.85
C VAL A 88 6.45 6.03 22.89
N ARG A 89 6.64 5.59 24.13
CA ARG A 89 7.25 6.42 25.18
C ARG A 89 8.69 6.79 24.84
N GLU A 90 9.50 5.86 24.36
CA GLU A 90 10.89 6.15 23.97
C GLU A 90 10.96 7.12 22.79
N THR A 91 10.14 6.90 21.76
CA THR A 91 10.16 7.70 20.54
C THR A 91 9.67 9.13 20.78
N TYR A 92 8.59 9.29 21.54
CA TYR A 92 7.94 10.59 21.75
C TYR A 92 8.29 11.25 23.09
N ARG A 93 9.04 10.56 23.97
CA ARG A 93 9.45 11.04 25.31
C ARG A 93 8.26 11.51 26.17
N ILE A 94 7.17 10.75 26.11
CA ILE A 94 5.92 10.94 26.88
C ILE A 94 5.77 9.88 27.96
#